data_AF-A0A327YQ50-F1
#
_entry.id   AF-A0A327YQ50-F1
#
_cell.length_a   1.000
_cell.length_b   1.000
_cell.length_c   1.000
_cell.angle_alpha   90.00
_cell.angle_beta   90.00
_cell.angle_gamma   90.00
#
_symmetry.space_group_name_H-M   'P 1'
#
loop_
_entity.id
_entity.type
_entity.pdbx_description
1 polymer ?
#
loop_
_entity_poly.entity_id
_entity_poly.type
_entity_poly.pdbx_seq_one_letter_code
_entity_poly.pdbx_strand_id
1 'polypeptide(L)' 'MKALFFKNFPKKSNEIFISYQYYIEVLMTYEKVLVQSGINPSSGPIDVGMIPPNLQEEFLKARDFIEYVDKQIQ' A
#
# COMPACT_ATOMS: atom_id res chain seq x y z
N MET A 1 -9.13 -24.33 -20.31
CA MET A 1 -9.84 -24.43 -19.00
C MET A 1 -8.86 -24.04 -17.91
N LYS A 2 -9.29 -23.13 -17.00
CA LYS A 2 -8.90 -22.88 -15.59
C LYS A 2 -7.50 -23.35 -15.12
N ALA A 3 -6.71 -22.53 -14.44
CA ALA A 3 -7.11 -21.86 -13.22
C ALA A 3 -6.33 -20.55 -12.96
N LEU A 4 -7.04 -19.43 -12.90
CA LEU A 4 -6.59 -18.25 -12.17
C LEU A 4 -6.85 -18.52 -10.68
N PHE A 5 -5.79 -18.76 -9.92
CA PHE A 5 -5.85 -18.78 -8.46
C PHE A 5 -5.97 -17.33 -7.97
N PHE A 6 -7.17 -16.75 -8.06
CA PHE A 6 -7.53 -15.55 -7.31
C PHE A 6 -7.75 -15.97 -5.86
N LYS A 7 -6.67 -15.95 -5.07
CA LYS A 7 -6.82 -16.10 -3.63
C LYS A 7 -7.39 -14.77 -3.15
N ASN A 8 -8.69 -14.74 -2.86
CA ASN A 8 -9.33 -13.63 -2.15
C ASN A 8 -8.92 -13.71 -0.67
N PHE A 9 -8.74 -12.58 0.04
CA PHE A 9 -8.50 -12.58 1.49
C PHE A 9 -9.84 -12.92 2.18
N PRO A 10 -9.98 -14.04 2.92
CA PRO A 10 -11.14 -14.28 3.80
C PRO A 10 -10.77 -13.81 5.23
N LYS A 11 -11.62 -13.26 6.12
CA LYS A 11 -13.09 -13.19 6.25
C LYS A 11 -13.41 -12.37 7.53
N LYS A 12 -14.46 -11.54 7.53
CA LYS A 12 -15.55 -11.52 8.55
C LYS A 12 -16.63 -10.51 8.15
N SER A 13 -17.87 -10.95 8.31
CA SER A 13 -19.16 -10.29 8.01
C SER A 13 -19.13 -8.76 7.94
N ASN A 14 -19.58 -8.22 6.80
CA ASN A 14 -19.72 -6.80 6.39
C ASN A 14 -18.59 -6.33 5.42
N GLU A 15 -18.22 -7.23 4.52
CA GLU A 15 -16.92 -7.32 3.84
C GLU A 15 -16.55 -6.10 2.97
N ILE A 16 -15.48 -5.42 3.37
CA ILE A 16 -14.74 -4.46 2.57
C ILE A 16 -14.17 -5.20 1.34
N PHE A 17 -14.67 -4.89 0.15
CA PHE A 17 -14.18 -5.46 -1.10
C PHE A 17 -13.02 -4.62 -1.64
N ILE A 18 -11.79 -4.97 -1.27
CA ILE A 18 -10.58 -4.43 -1.88
C ILE A 18 -10.08 -5.42 -2.90
N SER A 19 -9.95 -4.97 -4.15
CA SER A 19 -9.34 -5.81 -5.17
C SER A 19 -7.84 -5.93 -4.88
N TYR A 20 -7.30 -7.14 -5.04
CA TYR A 20 -5.86 -7.37 -4.95
C TYR A 20 -5.07 -6.46 -5.91
N GLN A 21 -5.64 -6.17 -7.08
CA GLN A 21 -5.03 -5.27 -8.05
C GLN A 21 -4.87 -3.86 -7.50
N TYR A 22 -5.92 -3.32 -6.87
CA TYR A 22 -5.84 -1.98 -6.27
C TYR A 22 -4.83 -1.94 -5.13
N TYR A 23 -4.79 -2.98 -4.29
CA TYR A 23 -3.79 -3.04 -3.23
C TYR A 23 -2.35 -3.09 -3.78
N ILE A 24 -2.11 -3.86 -4.85
CA ILE A 24 -0.81 -3.89 -5.54
C ILE A 24 -0.48 -2.51 -6.13
N GLU A 25 -1.43 -1.82 -6.76
CA GLU A 25 -1.21 -0.47 -7.29
C GLU A 25 -0.81 0.51 -6.19
N VAL A 26 -1.46 0.46 -5.03
CA VAL A 26 -1.12 1.31 -3.89
C VAL A 26 0.29 1.00 -3.37
N LEU A 27 0.66 -0.28 -3.25
CA LEU A 27 2.02 -0.68 -2.87
C LEU A 27 3.06 -0.16 -3.86
N MET A 28 2.79 -0.27 -5.17
CA MET A 28 3.66 0.24 -6.21
C MET A 28 3.79 1.76 -6.16
N THR A 29 2.71 2.48 -5.86
CA THR A 29 2.73 3.93 -5.65
C THR A 29 3.61 4.30 -4.46
N TYR A 30 3.47 3.61 -3.32
CA TYR A 30 4.31 3.82 -2.15
C TYR A 30 5.80 3.65 -2.51
N GLU A 31 6.17 2.51 -3.12
CA GLU A 31 7.54 2.22 -3.54
C GLU A 31 8.09 3.24 -4.56
N LYS A 32 7.27 3.64 -5.54
CA LYS A 32 7.65 4.64 -6.53
C LYS A 32 8.01 5.97 -5.87
N VAL A 33 7.23 6.41 -4.88
CA VAL A 33 7.53 7.66 -4.15
C VAL A 33 8.84 7.53 -3.37
N LEU A 34 9.11 6.39 -2.74
CA LEU A 34 10.40 6.17 -2.05
C LEU A 34 11.59 6.24 -3.00
N VAL A 35 11.49 5.60 -4.17
CA VAL A 35 12.53 5.65 -5.21
C VAL A 35 12.74 7.08 -5.70
N GLN A 36 11.66 7.83 -5.99
CA GLN A 36 11.75 9.22 -6.41
C GLN A 36 12.33 10.14 -5.33
N SER A 37 12.14 9.78 -4.05
CA SER A 37 12.68 10.49 -2.90
C SER A 37 14.11 10.08 -2.55
N GLY A 38 14.67 9.05 -3.20
CA GLY A 38 15.99 8.50 -2.88
C GLY A 38 16.06 7.84 -1.51
N ILE A 39 14.93 7.38 -0.97
CA ILE A 39 14.83 6.78 0.37
C ILE A 39 14.95 5.26 0.27
N ASN A 40 15.83 4.68 1.10
CA ASN A 40 15.87 3.24 1.31
C ASN A 40 14.98 2.86 2.51
N PRO A 41 13.86 2.15 2.31
CA PRO A 41 12.97 1.74 3.40
C PRO A 41 13.62 0.79 4.42
N SER A 42 14.74 0.16 4.07
CA SER A 42 15.50 -0.72 4.99
C SER A 42 16.35 0.07 6.00
N SER A 43 16.53 1.38 5.81
CA SER A 43 17.36 2.22 6.67
C SER A 43 16.68 2.65 7.97
N GLY A 44 15.38 2.39 8.12
CA GLY A 44 14.60 2.74 9.31
C GLY A 44 13.20 3.26 8.99
N PRO A 45 12.49 3.77 10.00
CA PRO A 45 11.15 4.35 9.82
C PRO A 45 11.16 5.52 8.84
N ILE A 46 10.16 5.56 7.96
CA ILE A 46 9.99 6.63 6.97
C ILE A 46 8.96 7.63 7.49
N ASP A 47 9.40 8.86 7.71
CA ASP A 47 8.53 9.98 8.05
C ASP A 47 8.16 10.79 6.80
N VAL A 48 6.96 11.39 6.79
CA VAL A 48 6.50 12.23 5.67
C VAL A 48 7.41 13.43 5.43
N GLY A 49 8.07 13.96 6.46
CA GLY A 49 9.05 15.03 6.35
C GLY A 49 10.32 14.64 5.58
N MET A 50 10.57 13.34 5.37
CA MET A 50 11.65 12.85 4.52
C MET A 50 11.26 12.87 3.02
N ILE A 51 9.97 12.96 2.71
CA ILE A 51 9.43 12.93 1.35
C ILE A 51 9.41 14.35 0.77
N PRO A 52 9.85 14.57 -0.49
CA PRO A 52 9.73 15.86 -1.18
C PRO A 52 8.28 16.38 -1.14
N PRO A 53 8.05 17.69 -0.89
CA PRO A 53 6.70 18.22 -0.68
C PRO A 53 5.69 17.88 -1.79
N ASN A 54 6.14 17.81 -3.04
CA ASN A 54 5.31 17.47 -4.20
C ASN A 54 4.89 15.99 -4.29
N LEU A 55 5.48 15.12 -3.46
CA LEU A 55 5.16 13.68 -3.39
C LEU A 55 4.49 13.27 -2.07
N GLN A 56 4.43 14.18 -1.09
CA GLN A 56 3.90 13.88 0.25
C GLN A 56 2.44 13.43 0.22
N GLU A 57 1.60 14.08 -0.59
CA GLU A 57 0.17 13.69 -0.68
C GLU A 57 0.00 12.27 -1.23
N GLU A 58 0.75 11.91 -2.28
CA GLU A 58 0.72 10.58 -2.88
C GLU A 58 1.26 9.52 -1.90
N PHE A 59 2.35 9.83 -1.19
CA PHE A 59 2.90 9.00 -0.13
C PHE A 59 1.89 8.74 1.01
N LEU A 60 1.29 9.81 1.55
CA LEU A 60 0.36 9.72 2.66
C LEU A 60 -0.87 8.88 2.30
N LYS A 61 -1.47 9.12 1.13
CA LYS A 61 -2.61 8.32 0.65
C LYS A 61 -2.27 6.84 0.54
N ALA A 62 -1.09 6.52 -0.01
CA ALA A 62 -0.67 5.14 -0.18
C ALA A 62 -0.39 4.48 1.18
N ARG A 63 0.37 5.14 2.05
CA ARG A 63 0.70 4.65 3.40
C ARG A 63 -0.56 4.42 4.23
N ASP A 64 -1.45 5.41 4.29
CA ASP A 64 -2.67 5.34 5.10
C ASP A 64 -3.60 4.22 4.61
N PHE A 65 -3.66 3.95 3.31
CA PHE A 65 -4.41 2.81 2.76
C PHE A 65 -3.75 1.46 3.10
N ILE A 66 -2.43 1.35 3.01
CA ILE A 66 -1.70 0.13 3.41
C ILE A 66 -1.96 -0.17 4.89
N GLU A 67 -1.82 0.82 5.76
CA GLU A 67 -2.11 0.68 7.19
C GLU A 67 -3.56 0.28 7.46
N TYR A 68 -4.50 0.83 6.68
CA TYR A 68 -5.91 0.44 6.77
C TYR A 68 -6.09 -1.05 6.44
N VAL A 69 -5.52 -1.52 5.32
CA VAL A 69 -5.59 -2.94 4.91
C VAL A 69 -4.94 -3.84 5.96
N ASP A 70 -3.77 -3.48 6.46
CA ASP A 70 -3.07 -4.25 7.50
C ASP A 70 -3.93 -4.42 8.76
N LYS A 71 -4.63 -3.35 9.19
CA LYS A 71 -5.57 -3.40 10.32
C LYS A 71 -6.80 -4.28 10.07
N GLN A 72 -7.17 -4.52 8.81
CA GLN A 72 -8.27 -5.43 8.48
C GLN A 72 -7.83 -6.90 8.37
N ILE A 73 -6.54 -7.15 8.18
CA ILE A 73 -5.97 -8.49 8.01
C ILE A 73 -5.44 -9.07 9.34
N GLN A 74 -5.11 -8.23 10.33
CA GLN A 74 -4.76 -8.62 11.70
C GLN A 74 -5.97 -9.12 12.51
#